data_AF-A0A4V2UU73-F1
#
_entry.id   AF-A0A4V2UU73-F1
#
_cell.length_a   1.000
_cell.length_b   1.000
_cell.length_c   1.000
_cell.angle_alpha   90.00
_cell.angle_beta   90.00
_cell.angle_gamma   90.00
#
_symmetry.space_group_name_H-M   'P 1'
#
loop_
_entity.id
_entity.type
_entity.pdbx_description
1 polymer ?
#
loop_
_entity_poly.entity_id
_entity_poly.type
_entity_poly.pdbx_seq_one_letter_code
_entity_poly.pdbx_strand_id
1 'polypeptide(L)' 'LELIAKAEEILLYEDAVVSPISYRKSSRFQYDYVKNIIKPLYGPGIEFKYAYTQGRNK' A
#
# COMPACT_ATOMS: atom_id res chain seq x y z
N LEU A 1 6.54 -5.48 20.52
CA LEU A 1 5.77 -4.28 20.10
C LEU A 1 6.18 -3.06 20.92
N GLU A 2 6.27 -3.16 22.24
CA GLU A 2 6.65 -2.04 23.13
C GLU A 2 7.99 -1.36 22.77
N LEU A 3 9.01 -2.13 22.39
CA LEU A 3 10.30 -1.56 21.97
C LEU A 3 10.23 -0.77 20.67
N ILE A 4 9.33 -1.14 19.74
CA ILE A 4 9.16 -0.43 18.47
C ILE A 4 8.44 0.90 18.71
N ALA A 5 7.45 0.91 19.62
CA ALA A 5 6.75 2.13 20.00
C ALA A 5 7.70 3.15 20.66
N LYS A 6 8.57 2.69 21.57
CA LYS A 6 9.60 3.54 22.19
C LYS A 6 10.60 4.09 21.17
N ALA A 7 10.99 3.28 20.19
CA ALA A 7 11.90 3.73 19.14
C ALA A 7 11.26 4.81 18.22
N GLU A 8 9.96 4.68 17.93
CA GLU A 8 9.22 5.70 17.17
C GLU A 8 9.09 7.02 17.94
N GLU A 9 8.87 6.95 19.27
CA GLU A 9 8.80 8.13 20.14
C GLU A 9 10.10 8.94 20.13
N ILE A 10 11.25 8.26 20.32
CA ILE A 10 12.57 8.89 20.27
C ILE A 10 12.82 9.53 18.89
N LEU A 11 12.51 8.81 17.80
CA LEU A 11 12.80 9.27 16.44
C LEU A 11 11.95 10.48 16.00
N LEU A 12 10.69 10.53 16.39
CA LEU A 12 9.74 11.57 15.97
C LEU A 12 9.68 12.76 16.93
N TYR A 13 9.67 12.52 18.24
CA TYR A 13 9.45 13.57 19.25
C TYR A 13 10.73 14.09 19.89
N GLU A 14 11.68 13.21 20.22
CA GLU A 14 12.90 13.62 20.92
C GLU A 14 13.96 14.17 19.94
N ASP A 15 14.27 13.41 18.88
CA ASP A 15 15.34 13.77 17.94
C ASP A 15 14.83 14.53 16.69
N ALA A 16 13.51 14.52 16.45
CA ALA A 16 12.84 15.18 15.33
C ALA A 16 13.51 14.97 13.94
N VAL A 17 14.05 13.77 13.70
CA VAL A 17 14.87 13.47 12.51
C VAL A 17 14.05 13.51 11.22
N VAL A 18 12.76 13.17 11.30
CA VAL A 18 11.84 13.11 10.16
C VAL A 18 10.47 13.65 10.57
N SER A 19 9.86 14.46 9.70
CA SER A 19 8.47 14.91 9.86
C SER A 19 7.54 14.10 8.95
N PRO A 20 6.74 13.14 9.48
CA PRO A 20 5.77 12.39 8.70
C PRO A 20 4.54 13.26 8.39
N ILE A 21 4.39 13.68 7.14
CA ILE A 21 3.33 14.61 6.72
C ILE A 21 2.05 13.86 6.29
N SER A 22 2.18 12.66 5.71
CA SER A 22 1.01 11.92 5.21
C SER A 22 1.21 10.41 5.24
N TYR A 23 0.19 9.70 5.72
CA TYR A 23 0.04 8.27 5.46
C TYR A 23 -0.68 8.08 4.12
N ARG A 24 0.01 7.47 3.15
CA ARG A 24 -0.52 7.33 1.79
C ARG A 24 -1.68 6.34 1.75
N LYS A 25 -2.89 6.83 1.45
CA LYS A 25 -4.02 6.00 1.03
C LYS A 25 -3.96 5.82 -0.49
N SER A 26 -4.04 4.58 -0.99
CA SER A 26 -4.08 4.36 -2.44
C SER A 26 -5.51 4.15 -2.92
N SER A 27 -6.02 5.10 -3.70
CA SER A 27 -7.18 4.92 -4.58
C SER A 27 -6.70 4.56 -5.98
N ARG A 28 -7.26 3.52 -6.58
CA ARG A 28 -6.91 3.10 -7.94
C ARG A 28 -8.20 2.98 -8.76
N PHE A 29 -8.15 3.48 -9.98
CA PHE A 29 -9.19 3.21 -10.96
C PHE A 29 -8.91 1.85 -11.62
N GLN A 30 -9.92 1.01 -11.71
CA GLN A 30 -9.86 -0.29 -12.36
C GLN A 30 -11.11 -0.45 -13.21
N TYR A 31 -10.92 -0.85 -14.47
CA TYR A 31 -12.04 -1.16 -15.34
C TYR A 31 -12.81 -2.36 -14.81
N ASP A 32 -14.14 -2.32 -14.91
CA ASP A 32 -15.02 -3.35 -14.36
C ASP A 32 -14.72 -4.75 -14.91
N TYR A 33 -14.26 -4.86 -16.15
CA TYR A 33 -13.95 -6.14 -16.79
C TYR A 33 -12.61 -6.75 -16.37
N VAL A 34 -11.75 -6.00 -15.65
CA VAL A 34 -10.46 -6.50 -15.17
C VAL A 34 -10.66 -7.03 -13.76
N LYS A 35 -10.25 -8.27 -13.49
CA LYS A 35 -10.45 -8.95 -12.21
C LYS A 35 -9.12 -9.48 -11.66
N ASN A 36 -9.07 -9.67 -10.34
CA ASN A 36 -7.95 -10.27 -9.60
C ASN A 36 -6.58 -9.61 -9.80
N ILE A 37 -6.54 -8.28 -9.92
CA ILE A 37 -5.30 -7.52 -9.72
C ILE A 37 -4.99 -7.50 -8.22
N ILE A 38 -3.79 -7.93 -7.85
CA ILE A 38 -3.34 -7.93 -6.45
C ILE A 38 -2.31 -6.82 -6.25
N LYS A 39 -2.45 -6.08 -5.15
CA LYS A 39 -1.45 -5.12 -4.69
C LYS A 39 -0.96 -5.56 -3.31
N PRO A 40 0.17 -6.27 -3.21
CA PRO A 40 0.68 -6.67 -1.91
C PRO A 40 1.17 -5.44 -1.12
N LEU A 41 1.19 -5.55 0.20
CA LEU A 41 1.73 -4.50 1.10
C LEU A 41 3.25 -4.37 0.94
N TYR A 42 3.92 -5.47 0.59
CA TYR A 42 5.36 -5.56 0.40
C TYR A 42 5.66 -6.33 -0.89
N GLY A 43 6.75 -5.97 -1.58
CA GLY A 43 7.15 -6.63 -2.82
C GLY A 43 6.70 -5.87 -4.09
N PRO A 44 6.45 -6.56 -5.21
CA PRO A 44 6.19 -5.91 -6.49
C PRO A 44 4.92 -5.04 -6.41
N GLY A 45 5.01 -3.81 -6.95
CA GLY A 45 3.98 -2.78 -6.75
C GLY A 45 2.57 -3.13 -7.27
N ILE A 46 2.47 -4.08 -8.21
CA ILE A 46 1.24 -4.73 -8.70
C ILE A 46 1.61 -6.15 -9.15
N GLU A 47 0.78 -7.13 -8.79
CA GLU A 47 0.89 -8.50 -9.25
C GLU A 47 -0.20 -8.82 -10.28
N PHE A 48 0.22 -9.35 -11.43
CA PHE A 48 -0.65 -9.68 -12.57
C PHE A 48 -0.79 -11.17 -12.81
N LYS A 49 -0.08 -12.02 -12.07
CA LYS A 49 -0.07 -13.48 -12.28
C LYS A 49 -1.47 -14.09 -12.24
N TYR A 50 -2.34 -13.56 -11.38
CA TYR A 50 -3.71 -14.03 -11.18
C TYR A 50 -4.76 -13.13 -11.85
N ALA A 51 -4.32 -12.09 -12.57
CA ALA A 51 -5.22 -11.16 -13.20
C ALA A 51 -5.82 -11.75 -14.48
N TYR A 52 -7.10 -11.48 -14.72
CA TYR A 52 -7.79 -11.89 -15.94
C TYR A 52 -8.85 -10.87 -16.35
N THR A 53 -9.33 -10.97 -17.59
CA THR A 53 -10.42 -10.13 -18.10
C THR A 53 -11.69 -10.96 -18.30
N GLN A 54 -12.82 -10.48 -17.82
CA GLN A 54 -14.13 -11.13 -17.98
C GLN A 54 -15.22 -10.10 -18.27
N GLY A 55 -16.18 -10.43 -19.14
CA GLY A 55 -17.32 -9.56 -19.45
C GLY A 55 -17.03 -8.47 -20.49
N ARG A 56 -15.97 -8.62 -21.29
CA ARG A 56 -15.58 -7.67 -22.34
C ARG A 56 -16.43 -7.75 -23.61
N ASN A 57 -17.17 -8.85 -23.79
CA ASN A 57 -18.07 -9.07 -24.93
C ASN A 57 -19.51 -9.21 -24.41
N LYS A 58 -20.25 -8.10 -24.50
CA LYS A 58 -21.67 -8.08 -24.83
C LYS A 58 -21.79 -7.60 -26.27
#